data_AF-A0A1H5Z2N6-F1
#
_entry.id   AF-A0A1H5Z2N6-F1
#
_cell.length_a   1.000
_cell.length_b   1.000
_cell.length_c   1.000
_cell.angle_alpha   90.00
_cell.angle_beta   90.00
_cell.angle_gamma   90.00
#
_symmetry.space_group_name_H-M   'P 1'
#
loop_
_entity.id
_entity.type
_entity.pdbx_description
1 polymer ?
#
loop_
_entity_poly.entity_id
_entity_poly.type
_entity_poly.pdbx_seq_one_letter_code
_entity_poly.pdbx_strand_id
1 'polypeptide(L)'
;MTPVNVPDCLAACARLCGSLTAVRGGRYPELADLLVLLPSPEDLGPDTVIGPAVSDELLDALLAAGEKAVATDDAGRRLALTITRTVLPLRGNSRPAWRLRAQALEALGELADALLAYERCVELAGFDGHARSRVTALRTALPEQRELAALLPPDTTGTSGGNPVQALESAALRHIDERLASAGTGDPAALSRVIALYADQRRHRLRPPIADPTYGGTGWLGLGEFRNRIADRSICLVANSGTVRDGSLGELIDSYDVVVRFTSYVIDPAATGSRTDIHVTGHRKVFNWDRPVTTRLVLGDNAAAWRTDVRARLVPGAQRHTCEESLRAPVRGIGRLGKDAWPHPLTCSFEVMWLIDFLDVSPRLDLIGFDFHRTGPYRLPDAMSIPAASAEANTSQKEWVMQRAQNVDGAVISLR
;
A
#
# COMPACT_ATOMS: atom_id res chain seq x y z
N MET A 1 -27.31 14.10 11.44
CA MET A 1 -26.96 14.95 10.27
C MET A 1 -28.25 15.31 9.57
N THR A 2 -28.53 16.60 9.42
CA THR A 2 -29.72 17.06 8.68
C THR A 2 -29.47 16.86 7.17
N PRO A 3 -30.36 16.19 6.42
CA PRO A 3 -30.20 16.04 4.99
C PRO A 3 -30.23 17.42 4.31
N VAL A 4 -29.39 17.60 3.30
CA VAL A 4 -29.42 18.77 2.40
C VAL A 4 -30.25 18.37 1.20
N ASN A 5 -31.24 19.18 0.81
CA ASN A 5 -32.03 18.90 -0.38
C ASN A 5 -31.22 19.21 -1.66
N VAL A 6 -31.65 18.67 -2.81
CA VAL A 6 -30.94 18.84 -4.08
C VAL A 6 -30.84 20.32 -4.51
N PRO A 7 -31.90 21.14 -4.43
CA PRO A 7 -31.81 22.57 -4.76
C PRO A 7 -30.75 23.34 -3.95
N ASP A 8 -30.65 23.10 -2.64
CA ASP A 8 -29.67 23.75 -1.77
C ASP A 8 -28.23 23.34 -2.14
N CYS A 9 -28.05 22.07 -2.54
CA CYS A 9 -26.78 21.57 -3.03
C CYS A 9 -26.37 22.24 -4.35
N LEU A 10 -27.29 22.35 -5.32
CA LEU A 10 -27.05 23.03 -6.59
C LEU A 10 -26.77 24.52 -6.39
N ALA A 11 -27.48 25.17 -5.47
CA ALA A 11 -27.20 26.55 -5.11
C ALA A 11 -25.79 26.71 -4.51
N ALA A 12 -25.31 25.74 -3.72
CA ALA A 12 -23.94 25.72 -3.22
C ALA A 12 -22.91 25.52 -4.35
N CYS A 13 -23.18 24.63 -5.31
CA CYS A 13 -22.37 24.44 -6.52
C CYS A 13 -22.27 25.73 -7.34
N ALA A 14 -23.39 26.40 -7.61
CA ALA A 14 -23.44 27.65 -8.36
C ALA A 14 -22.66 28.79 -7.67
N ARG A 15 -22.79 28.93 -6.33
CA ARG A 15 -22.02 29.92 -5.56
C ARG A 15 -20.51 29.69 -5.66
N LEU A 16 -20.05 28.43 -5.59
CA LEU A 16 -18.62 28.12 -5.75
C LEU A 16 -18.16 28.35 -7.19
N CYS A 17 -18.96 27.97 -8.18
CA CYS A 17 -18.65 28.24 -9.58
C CYS A 17 -18.41 29.74 -9.82
N GLY A 18 -19.35 30.59 -9.37
CA GLY A 18 -19.23 32.04 -9.50
C GLY A 18 -17.96 32.62 -8.85
N SER A 19 -17.55 32.09 -7.69
CA SER A 19 -16.33 32.55 -7.02
C SER A 19 -15.06 32.12 -7.74
N LEU A 20 -15.03 30.92 -8.34
CA LEU A 20 -13.89 30.43 -9.12
C LEU A 20 -13.70 31.21 -10.43
N THR A 21 -14.80 31.57 -11.10
CA THR A 21 -14.78 32.33 -12.36
C THR A 21 -14.48 33.82 -12.17
N ALA A 22 -14.77 34.38 -11.00
CA ALA A 22 -14.53 35.80 -10.70
C ALA A 22 -13.03 36.15 -10.53
N VAL A 23 -12.17 35.17 -10.29
CA VAL A 23 -10.72 35.38 -10.10
C VAL A 23 -10.01 35.39 -11.47
N ARG A 24 -9.39 36.53 -11.83
CA ARG A 24 -8.59 36.68 -13.07
C ARG A 24 -7.51 35.59 -13.13
N GLY A 25 -7.56 34.74 -14.16
CA GLY A 25 -6.63 33.61 -14.36
C GLY A 25 -7.16 32.24 -13.90
N GLY A 26 -8.38 32.15 -13.37
CA GLY A 26 -9.11 30.90 -13.10
C GLY A 26 -8.43 29.98 -12.08
N ARG A 27 -8.90 29.98 -10.82
CA ARG A 27 -8.52 28.91 -9.88
C ARG A 27 -9.33 27.65 -10.25
N TYR A 28 -8.64 26.53 -10.47
CA TYR A 28 -9.25 25.20 -10.69
C TYR A 28 -10.24 25.13 -11.89
N PRO A 29 -9.77 25.33 -13.14
CA PRO A 29 -10.64 25.40 -14.33
C PRO A 29 -11.51 24.15 -14.52
N GLU A 30 -10.95 22.96 -14.30
CA GLU A 30 -11.68 21.69 -14.42
C GLU A 30 -12.89 21.59 -13.49
N LEU A 31 -12.80 22.16 -12.28
CA LEU A 31 -13.93 22.19 -11.34
C LEU A 31 -14.98 23.20 -11.80
N ALA A 32 -14.57 24.36 -12.29
CA ALA A 32 -15.50 25.35 -12.82
C ALA A 32 -16.29 24.78 -14.01
N ASP A 33 -15.63 24.08 -14.93
CA ASP A 33 -16.28 23.44 -16.09
C ASP A 33 -17.34 22.42 -15.65
N LEU A 34 -17.04 21.56 -14.67
CA LEU A 34 -18.01 20.59 -14.15
C LEU A 34 -19.20 21.26 -13.46
N LEU A 35 -18.96 22.35 -12.72
CA LEU A 35 -20.04 23.05 -12.02
C LEU A 35 -20.96 23.82 -12.97
N VAL A 36 -20.46 24.31 -14.11
CA VAL A 36 -21.26 24.97 -15.15
C VAL A 36 -22.23 23.99 -15.83
N LEU A 37 -21.87 22.71 -15.90
CA LEU A 37 -22.71 21.68 -16.51
C LEU A 37 -23.85 21.19 -15.60
N LEU A 38 -23.88 21.61 -14.33
CA LEU A 38 -24.97 21.27 -13.41
C LEU A 38 -26.21 22.12 -13.72
N PRO A 39 -27.43 21.55 -13.63
CA PRO A 39 -28.65 22.32 -13.81
C PRO A 39 -28.77 23.42 -12.76
N SER A 40 -29.40 24.54 -13.11
CA SER A 40 -29.70 25.55 -12.11
C SER A 40 -30.77 25.03 -11.14
N PRO A 41 -30.84 25.55 -9.91
CA PRO A 41 -31.92 25.21 -8.98
C PRO A 41 -33.32 25.51 -9.55
N GLU A 42 -33.41 26.49 -10.47
CA GLU A 42 -34.65 26.92 -11.13
C GLU A 42 -35.09 25.96 -12.24
N ASP A 43 -34.15 25.22 -12.84
CA ASP A 43 -34.42 24.19 -13.85
C ASP A 43 -35.02 22.92 -13.24
N LEU A 44 -34.92 22.75 -11.92
CA LEU A 44 -35.57 21.65 -11.22
C LEU A 44 -37.05 21.99 -10.99
N GLY A 45 -37.93 21.26 -11.67
CA GLY A 45 -39.38 21.38 -11.47
C GLY A 45 -39.78 21.14 -10.00
N PRO A 46 -40.95 21.65 -9.57
CA PRO A 46 -41.42 21.62 -8.16
C PRO A 46 -41.49 20.20 -7.57
N ASP A 47 -41.64 19.18 -8.41
CA ASP A 47 -41.70 17.76 -8.02
C ASP A 47 -40.35 17.16 -7.64
N THR A 48 -39.22 17.80 -7.98
CA THR A 48 -37.86 17.33 -7.64
C THR A 48 -37.50 17.58 -6.16
N VAL A 49 -38.32 18.34 -5.45
CA VAL A 49 -38.07 18.77 -4.06
C VAL A 49 -38.44 17.67 -3.05
N ILE A 50 -39.29 16.70 -3.43
CA ILE A 50 -39.86 15.70 -2.52
C ILE A 50 -40.03 14.34 -3.22
N GLY A 51 -38.95 13.68 -3.67
CA GLY A 51 -39.07 12.29 -4.16
C GLY A 51 -37.92 11.77 -5.03
N PRO A 52 -37.96 10.47 -5.42
CA PRO A 52 -36.87 9.75 -6.09
C PRO A 52 -36.65 10.14 -7.57
N ALA A 53 -37.13 11.31 -8.00
CA ALA A 53 -37.04 11.79 -9.38
C ALA A 53 -35.72 12.51 -9.71
N VAL A 54 -34.66 12.25 -8.93
CA VAL A 54 -33.32 12.77 -9.22
C VAL A 54 -32.65 11.77 -10.14
N SER A 55 -32.30 12.22 -11.35
CA SER A 55 -31.72 11.31 -12.35
C SER A 55 -30.36 10.78 -11.91
N ASP A 56 -30.03 9.59 -12.40
CA ASP A 56 -28.76 8.96 -12.07
C ASP A 56 -27.57 9.78 -12.60
N GLU A 57 -27.76 10.43 -13.74
CA GLU A 57 -26.81 11.33 -14.37
C GLU A 57 -26.51 12.56 -13.51
N LEU A 58 -27.53 13.15 -12.85
CA LEU A 58 -27.33 14.31 -11.98
C LEU A 58 -26.54 13.92 -10.72
N LEU A 59 -26.84 12.75 -10.13
CA LEU A 59 -26.10 12.26 -8.98
C LEU A 59 -24.64 11.96 -9.32
N ASP A 60 -24.37 11.39 -10.49
CA ASP A 60 -23.01 11.11 -10.96
C ASP A 60 -22.25 12.41 -11.28
N ALA A 61 -22.91 13.41 -11.90
CA ALA A 61 -22.34 14.72 -12.14
C ALA A 61 -21.97 15.46 -10.84
N LEU A 62 -22.84 15.40 -9.83
CA LEU A 62 -22.56 15.94 -8.49
C LEU A 62 -21.35 15.25 -7.86
N LEU A 63 -21.26 13.92 -7.95
CA LEU A 63 -20.11 13.17 -7.42
C LEU A 63 -18.80 13.53 -8.14
N ALA A 64 -18.82 13.68 -9.46
CA ALA A 64 -17.65 14.11 -10.24
C ALA A 64 -17.19 15.52 -9.85
N ALA A 65 -18.13 16.46 -9.70
CA ALA A 65 -17.83 17.80 -9.20
C ALA A 65 -17.25 17.76 -7.78
N GLY A 66 -17.81 16.93 -6.91
CA GLY A 66 -17.34 16.73 -5.54
C GLY A 66 -15.91 16.18 -5.48
N GLU A 67 -15.58 15.19 -6.31
CA GLU A 67 -14.24 14.61 -6.40
C GLU A 67 -13.19 15.66 -6.77
N LYS A 68 -13.50 16.54 -7.72
CA LYS A 68 -12.61 17.67 -8.04
C LYS A 68 -12.57 18.71 -6.92
N ALA A 69 -13.71 18.99 -6.28
CA ALA A 69 -13.80 19.97 -5.20
C ALA A 69 -12.95 19.59 -3.98
N VAL A 70 -12.81 18.29 -3.68
CA VAL A 70 -12.02 17.82 -2.52
C VAL A 70 -10.54 18.18 -2.62
N ALA A 71 -10.00 18.28 -3.84
CA ALA A 71 -8.59 18.59 -4.11
C ALA A 71 -8.27 20.10 -4.03
N THR A 72 -9.27 20.94 -3.80
CA THR A 72 -9.13 22.40 -3.75
C THR A 72 -8.95 22.89 -2.31
N ASP A 73 -9.40 24.12 -2.02
CA ASP A 73 -9.37 24.74 -0.71
C ASP A 73 -10.51 24.24 0.21
N ASP A 74 -10.61 24.83 1.40
CA ASP A 74 -11.64 24.45 2.38
C ASP A 74 -13.07 24.70 1.87
N ALA A 75 -13.28 25.66 0.97
CA ALA A 75 -14.60 25.91 0.39
C ALA A 75 -15.01 24.74 -0.51
N GLY A 76 -14.11 24.24 -1.36
CA GLY A 76 -14.39 23.06 -2.18
C GLY A 76 -14.53 21.77 -1.37
N ARG A 77 -13.74 21.58 -0.30
CA ARG A 77 -13.92 20.42 0.61
C ARG A 77 -15.27 20.45 1.32
N ARG A 78 -15.74 21.62 1.73
CA ARG A 78 -17.09 21.80 2.30
C ARG A 78 -18.19 21.58 1.26
N LEU A 79 -17.95 21.93 -0.01
CA LEU A 79 -18.85 21.59 -1.10
C LEU A 79 -18.95 20.07 -1.28
N ALA A 80 -17.83 19.34 -1.29
CA ALA A 80 -17.83 17.87 -1.34
C ALA A 80 -18.65 17.23 -0.19
N LEU A 81 -18.57 17.78 1.03
CA LEU A 81 -19.44 17.34 2.14
C LEU A 81 -20.92 17.66 1.92
N THR A 82 -21.23 18.78 1.29
CA THR A 82 -22.61 19.18 0.95
C THR A 82 -23.20 18.23 -0.10
N ILE A 83 -22.42 17.90 -1.12
CA ILE A 83 -22.76 16.90 -2.14
C ILE A 83 -23.02 15.54 -1.51
N THR A 84 -22.12 15.05 -0.66
CA THR A 84 -22.31 13.72 -0.03
C THR A 84 -23.48 13.68 0.95
N ARG A 85 -23.81 14.80 1.62
CA ARG A 85 -25.04 14.96 2.42
C ARG A 85 -26.33 14.91 1.61
N THR A 86 -26.25 15.22 0.32
CA THR A 86 -27.37 15.19 -0.62
C THR A 86 -27.49 13.81 -1.28
N VAL A 87 -26.37 13.24 -1.72
CA VAL A 87 -26.34 11.96 -2.44
C VAL A 87 -26.59 10.77 -1.52
N LEU A 88 -26.02 10.72 -0.30
CA LEU A 88 -26.13 9.54 0.56
C LEU A 88 -27.55 9.22 1.05
N PRO A 89 -28.43 10.19 1.37
CA PRO A 89 -29.84 9.90 1.64
C PRO A 89 -30.59 9.28 0.45
N LEU A 90 -30.21 9.65 -0.78
CA LEU A 90 -30.83 9.15 -2.02
C LEU A 90 -30.21 7.80 -2.45
N ARG A 91 -28.91 7.61 -2.21
CA ARG A 91 -28.14 6.40 -2.55
C ARG A 91 -27.26 5.97 -1.38
N GLY A 92 -27.87 5.39 -0.35
CA GLY A 92 -27.17 4.98 0.89
C GLY A 92 -26.04 3.96 0.71
N ASN A 93 -26.05 3.21 -0.40
CA ASN A 93 -25.00 2.23 -0.74
C ASN A 93 -24.03 2.73 -1.83
N SER A 94 -24.05 4.03 -2.16
CA SER A 94 -23.13 4.62 -3.14
C SER A 94 -21.69 4.63 -2.61
N ARG A 95 -20.86 3.69 -3.10
CA ARG A 95 -19.44 3.61 -2.75
C ARG A 95 -18.67 4.89 -3.08
N PRO A 96 -18.83 5.51 -4.28
CA PRO A 96 -18.16 6.77 -4.59
C PRO A 96 -18.55 7.90 -3.64
N ALA A 97 -19.82 7.96 -3.19
CA ALA A 97 -20.27 8.97 -2.24
C ALA A 97 -19.65 8.80 -0.85
N TRP A 98 -19.55 7.55 -0.34
CA TRP A 98 -18.87 7.29 0.93
C TRP A 98 -17.37 7.60 0.85
N ARG A 99 -16.72 7.28 -0.28
CA ARG A 99 -15.29 7.58 -0.49
C ARG A 99 -15.05 9.08 -0.52
N LEU A 100 -15.83 9.82 -1.31
CA LEU A 100 -15.78 11.27 -1.38
C LEU A 100 -15.97 11.92 0.00
N ARG A 101 -16.92 11.39 0.79
CA ARG A 101 -17.18 11.86 2.15
C ARG A 101 -15.95 11.66 3.04
N ALA A 102 -15.35 10.46 2.99
CA ALA A 102 -14.17 10.14 3.78
C ALA A 102 -12.98 11.04 3.43
N GLN A 103 -12.71 11.24 2.14
CA GLN A 103 -11.64 12.13 1.65
C GLN A 103 -11.86 13.58 2.08
N ALA A 104 -13.08 14.09 1.98
CA ALA A 104 -13.41 15.46 2.36
C ALA A 104 -13.25 15.69 3.87
N LEU A 105 -13.73 14.77 4.70
CA LEU A 105 -13.57 14.82 6.16
C LEU A 105 -12.10 14.76 6.56
N GLU A 106 -11.34 13.86 5.93
CA GLU A 106 -9.90 13.72 6.18
C GLU A 106 -9.14 15.00 5.82
N ALA A 107 -9.43 15.58 4.65
CA ALA A 107 -8.80 16.82 4.20
C ALA A 107 -9.14 18.02 5.10
N LEU A 108 -10.32 18.02 5.72
CA LEU A 108 -10.74 19.03 6.72
C LEU A 108 -10.18 18.75 8.12
N GLY A 109 -9.55 17.59 8.35
CA GLY A 109 -8.98 17.19 9.64
C GLY A 109 -9.96 16.51 10.59
N GLU A 110 -11.17 16.18 10.13
CA GLU A 110 -12.22 15.48 10.89
C GLU A 110 -11.94 13.96 10.87
N LEU A 111 -10.82 13.54 11.47
CA LEU A 111 -10.27 12.19 11.30
C LEU A 111 -11.18 11.06 11.83
N ALA A 112 -11.93 11.32 12.90
CA ALA A 112 -12.85 10.33 13.48
C ALA A 112 -14.02 10.03 12.54
N ASP A 113 -14.63 11.08 11.98
CA ASP A 113 -15.71 10.93 11.01
C ASP A 113 -15.19 10.37 9.68
N ALA A 114 -13.96 10.73 9.28
CA ALA A 114 -13.30 10.16 8.11
C ALA A 114 -13.10 8.65 8.25
N LEU A 115 -12.67 8.17 9.43
CA LEU A 115 -12.53 6.75 9.72
C LEU A 115 -13.86 6.01 9.53
N LEU A 116 -14.95 6.51 10.13
CA LEU A 116 -16.28 5.91 9.99
C LEU A 116 -16.72 5.84 8.53
N ALA A 117 -16.45 6.88 7.75
CA ALA A 117 -16.78 6.91 6.33
C ALA A 117 -15.94 5.91 5.50
N TYR A 118 -14.64 5.75 5.79
CA TYR A 118 -13.81 4.73 5.14
C TYR A 118 -14.20 3.30 5.55
N GLU A 119 -14.55 3.06 6.81
CA GLU A 119 -15.06 1.76 7.26
C GLU A 119 -16.33 1.39 6.48
N ARG A 120 -17.24 2.35 6.28
CA ARG A 120 -18.42 2.15 5.46
C ARG A 120 -18.10 1.86 3.99
N CYS A 121 -17.05 2.49 3.43
CA CYS A 121 -16.55 2.14 2.09
C CYS A 121 -16.09 0.68 2.01
N VAL A 122 -15.33 0.23 3.01
CA VAL A 122 -14.80 -1.14 3.07
C VAL A 122 -15.93 -2.16 3.16
N GLU A 123 -16.94 -1.90 3.99
CA GLU A 123 -18.14 -2.75 4.10
C GLU A 123 -18.88 -2.92 2.77
N LEU A 124 -19.04 -1.82 2.02
CA LEU A 124 -19.79 -1.82 0.75
C LEU A 124 -18.99 -2.36 -0.44
N ALA A 125 -17.66 -2.27 -0.42
CA ALA A 125 -16.80 -2.58 -1.55
C ALA A 125 -16.23 -4.00 -1.54
N GLY A 126 -16.29 -4.72 -0.41
CA GLY A 126 -15.58 -5.99 -0.24
C GLY A 126 -14.06 -5.76 -0.17
N PHE A 127 -13.44 -5.33 -1.28
CA PHE A 127 -12.00 -5.02 -1.38
C PHE A 127 -11.76 -3.65 -2.03
N ASP A 128 -11.73 -2.58 -1.23
CA ASP A 128 -11.13 -1.30 -1.60
C ASP A 128 -9.80 -1.15 -0.82
N GLY A 129 -8.68 -1.49 -1.47
CA GLY A 129 -7.36 -1.46 -0.86
C GLY A 129 -6.96 -0.06 -0.35
N HIS A 130 -7.42 1.00 -1.03
CA HIS A 130 -7.19 2.36 -0.58
C HIS A 130 -7.97 2.64 0.70
N ALA A 131 -9.28 2.37 0.74
CA ALA A 131 -10.09 2.59 1.93
C ALA A 131 -9.59 1.77 3.13
N ARG A 132 -9.24 0.49 2.95
CA ARG A 132 -8.65 -0.35 4.02
C ARG A 132 -7.33 0.21 4.54
N SER A 133 -6.46 0.68 3.65
CA SER A 133 -5.20 1.31 4.07
C SER A 133 -5.42 2.60 4.87
N ARG A 134 -6.45 3.40 4.52
CA ARG A 134 -6.85 4.57 5.32
C ARG A 134 -7.43 4.18 6.67
N VAL A 135 -8.29 3.17 6.74
CA VAL A 135 -8.81 2.67 8.03
C VAL A 135 -7.67 2.29 8.96
N THR A 136 -6.70 1.51 8.48
CA THR A 136 -5.53 1.13 9.29
C THR A 136 -4.74 2.36 9.74
N ALA A 137 -4.43 3.28 8.83
CA ALA A 137 -3.67 4.48 9.16
C ALA A 137 -4.38 5.39 10.17
N LEU A 138 -5.69 5.58 10.02
CA LEU A 138 -6.50 6.42 10.91
C LEU A 138 -6.70 5.79 12.29
N ARG A 139 -6.83 4.45 12.37
CA ARG A 139 -6.88 3.73 13.65
C ARG A 139 -5.57 3.86 14.45
N THR A 140 -4.44 3.99 13.78
CA THR A 140 -3.14 4.29 14.42
C THR A 140 -3.04 5.77 14.80
N ALA A 141 -3.39 6.67 13.89
CA ALA A 141 -3.19 8.11 14.08
C ALA A 141 -4.13 8.74 15.13
N LEU A 142 -5.36 8.24 15.29
CA LEU A 142 -6.34 8.84 16.22
C LEU A 142 -5.93 8.75 17.70
N PRO A 143 -5.48 7.60 18.23
CA PRO A 143 -4.91 7.52 19.58
C PRO A 143 -3.70 8.44 19.77
N GLU A 144 -2.76 8.45 18.82
CA GLU A 144 -1.57 9.31 18.86
C GLU A 144 -1.94 10.80 18.89
N GLN A 145 -2.95 11.20 18.12
CA GLN A 145 -3.46 12.57 18.11
C GLN A 145 -4.05 12.96 19.46
N ARG A 146 -4.83 12.07 20.10
CA ARG A 146 -5.40 12.32 21.44
C ARG A 146 -4.32 12.43 22.50
N GLU A 147 -3.31 11.57 22.41
CA GLU A 147 -2.17 11.57 23.31
C GLU A 147 -1.33 12.85 23.15
N LEU A 148 -1.03 13.25 21.92
CA LEU A 148 -0.35 14.51 21.64
C LEU A 148 -1.14 15.68 22.22
N ALA A 149 -2.45 15.75 21.96
CA ALA A 149 -3.30 16.81 22.51
C ALA A 149 -3.28 16.86 24.04
N ALA A 150 -3.25 15.71 24.72
CA ALA A 150 -3.18 15.64 26.18
C ALA A 150 -1.83 16.09 26.76
N LEU A 151 -0.75 16.05 25.97
CA LEU A 151 0.58 16.51 26.37
C LEU A 151 0.80 18.01 26.13
N LEU A 152 -0.07 18.66 25.36
CA LEU A 152 0.03 20.08 25.07
C LEU A 152 -0.73 20.92 26.11
N PRO A 153 -0.27 22.15 26.43
CA PRO A 153 -0.96 23.02 27.36
C PRO A 153 -2.37 23.38 26.83
N PRO A 154 -3.40 23.44 27.69
CA PRO A 154 -4.80 23.61 27.28
C PRO A 154 -5.04 24.89 26.45
N ASP A 155 -4.31 25.98 26.74
CA ASP A 155 -4.43 27.26 26.03
C ASP A 155 -3.74 27.29 24.65
N THR A 156 -2.97 26.25 24.29
CA THR A 156 -2.22 26.24 23.01
C THR A 156 -3.04 25.74 21.82
N THR A 157 -4.17 25.09 22.07
CA THR A 157 -5.05 24.50 21.04
C THR A 157 -6.16 25.46 20.56
N GLY A 158 -6.06 26.74 20.96
CA GLY A 158 -7.06 27.79 20.72
C GLY A 158 -7.80 27.71 19.39
N THR A 159 -9.12 27.78 19.51
CA THR A 159 -10.19 27.79 18.51
C THR A 159 -9.98 28.81 17.39
N SER A 160 -9.08 28.50 16.47
CA SER A 160 -9.07 29.13 15.15
C SER A 160 -9.86 28.24 14.21
N GLY A 161 -10.88 28.76 13.52
CA GLY A 161 -11.83 28.03 12.67
C GLY A 161 -11.26 27.34 11.42
N GLY A 162 -10.09 26.73 11.53
CA GLY A 162 -9.39 25.96 10.50
C GLY A 162 -9.29 24.47 10.85
N ASN A 163 -8.51 23.74 10.05
CA ASN A 163 -8.33 22.30 10.17
C ASN A 163 -7.79 21.89 11.58
N PRO A 164 -8.53 21.05 12.36
CA PRO A 164 -8.14 20.67 13.73
C PRO A 164 -6.77 20.02 13.83
N VAL A 165 -6.36 19.27 12.80
CA VAL A 165 -5.05 18.62 12.75
C VAL A 165 -3.94 19.66 12.57
N GLN A 166 -4.15 20.68 11.74
CA GLN A 166 -3.18 21.77 11.57
C GLN A 166 -3.05 22.62 12.83
N ALA A 167 -4.16 22.85 13.54
CA ALA A 167 -4.15 23.55 14.82
C ALA A 167 -3.30 22.80 15.85
N LEU A 168 -3.50 21.47 15.95
CA LEU A 168 -2.72 20.63 16.86
C LEU A 168 -1.22 20.61 16.50
N GLU A 169 -0.88 20.48 15.22
CA GLU A 169 0.53 20.53 14.77
C GLU A 169 1.18 21.88 15.09
N SER A 170 0.45 22.98 14.87
CA SER A 170 0.95 24.32 15.17
C SER A 170 1.17 24.50 16.68
N ALA A 171 0.29 23.94 17.51
CA ALA A 171 0.44 23.92 18.96
C ALA A 171 1.65 23.07 19.39
N ALA A 172 1.85 21.90 18.79
CA ALA A 172 2.99 21.03 19.07
C ALA A 172 4.32 21.69 18.70
N LEU A 173 4.41 22.33 17.54
CA LEU A 173 5.60 23.08 17.12
C LEU A 173 5.93 24.23 18.07
N ARG A 174 4.94 25.06 18.42
CA ARG A 174 5.12 26.14 19.41
C ARG A 174 5.64 25.59 20.74
N HIS A 175 5.04 24.51 21.22
CA HIS A 175 5.46 23.87 22.46
C HIS A 175 6.91 23.37 22.40
N ILE A 176 7.31 22.74 21.28
CA ILE A 176 8.69 22.29 21.07
C ILE A 176 9.65 23.48 21.10
N ASP A 177 9.35 24.55 20.36
CA ASP A 177 10.21 25.73 20.25
C ASP A 177 10.37 26.44 21.62
N GLU A 178 9.27 26.64 22.36
CA GLU A 178 9.28 27.21 23.70
C GLU A 178 10.15 26.39 24.68
N ARG A 179 10.02 25.06 24.62
CA ARG A 179 10.77 24.15 25.49
C ARG A 179 12.25 24.12 25.14
N LEU A 180 12.61 24.15 23.86
CA LEU A 180 14.00 24.27 23.41
C LEU A 180 14.63 25.61 23.81
N ALA A 181 13.87 26.72 23.73
CA ALA A 181 14.34 28.03 24.16
C ALA A 181 14.53 28.16 25.68
N SER A 182 13.77 27.39 26.48
CA SER A 182 13.81 27.45 27.95
C SER A 182 14.98 26.73 28.63
N ALA A 183 16.04 26.38 27.89
CA ALA A 183 17.32 25.82 28.35
C ALA A 183 17.22 24.89 29.59
N GLY A 184 16.68 23.68 29.40
CA GLY A 184 16.81 22.58 30.36
C GLY A 184 15.89 22.60 31.59
N THR A 185 14.95 23.53 31.69
CA THR A 185 14.05 23.67 32.87
C THR A 185 12.84 22.72 32.87
N GLY A 186 12.94 21.51 32.34
CA GLY A 186 11.92 20.48 32.60
C GLY A 186 12.14 19.17 31.87
N ASP A 187 11.14 18.29 31.92
CA ASP A 187 11.28 16.87 31.62
C ASP A 187 11.67 16.56 30.15
N PRO A 188 12.91 16.09 29.90
CA PRO A 188 13.37 15.71 28.57
C PRO A 188 12.59 14.52 27.97
N ALA A 189 12.03 13.64 28.82
CA ALA A 189 11.25 12.50 28.36
C ALA A 189 9.89 12.95 27.80
N ALA A 190 9.20 13.88 28.46
CA ALA A 190 7.98 14.48 27.97
C ALA A 190 8.18 15.20 26.62
N LEU A 191 9.25 16.00 26.49
CA LEU A 191 9.57 16.68 25.23
C LEU A 191 9.89 15.67 24.10
N SER A 192 10.67 14.63 24.39
CA SER A 192 10.98 13.57 23.43
C SER A 192 9.72 12.85 22.95
N ARG A 193 8.75 12.64 23.85
CA ARG A 193 7.46 12.02 23.53
C ARG A 193 6.60 12.91 22.64
N VAL A 194 6.54 14.22 22.90
CA VAL A 194 5.85 15.19 22.04
C VAL A 194 6.49 15.22 20.64
N ILE A 195 7.82 15.25 20.54
CA ILE A 195 8.54 15.21 19.26
C ILE A 195 8.22 13.93 18.48
N ALA A 196 8.22 12.77 19.16
CA ALA A 196 7.91 11.49 18.54
C ALA A 196 6.48 11.46 17.99
N LEU A 197 5.49 11.81 18.82
CA LEU A 197 4.07 11.84 18.43
C LEU A 197 3.80 12.84 17.30
N TYR A 198 4.39 14.04 17.36
CA TYR A 198 4.31 15.03 16.29
C TYR A 198 4.92 14.49 14.98
N ALA A 199 6.08 13.82 15.06
CA ALA A 199 6.73 13.23 13.89
C ALA A 199 5.95 12.04 13.31
N ASP A 200 5.33 11.20 14.14
CA ASP A 200 4.45 10.11 13.71
C ASP A 200 3.17 10.65 13.05
N GLN A 201 2.49 11.60 13.68
CA GLN A 201 1.28 12.23 13.13
C GLN A 201 1.56 12.90 11.78
N ARG A 202 2.65 13.67 11.68
CA ARG A 202 3.07 14.30 10.42
C ARG A 202 3.41 13.27 9.34
N ARG A 203 4.02 12.14 9.71
CA ARG A 203 4.28 11.01 8.79
C ARG A 203 3.00 10.37 8.30
N HIS A 204 2.01 10.14 9.17
CA HIS A 204 0.73 9.53 8.81
C HIS A 204 -0.16 10.43 7.93
N ARG A 205 -0.02 11.77 8.05
CA ARG A 205 -0.78 12.75 7.26
C ARG A 205 -0.12 13.13 5.94
N LEU A 206 1.17 13.52 5.98
CA LEU A 206 1.89 13.95 4.76
C LEU A 206 2.24 12.78 3.84
N ARG A 207 2.14 11.54 4.33
CA ARG A 207 2.18 10.36 3.49
C ARG A 207 0.75 9.84 3.34
N PRO A 208 0.00 10.27 2.32
CA PRO A 208 -1.21 9.54 1.94
C PRO A 208 -0.80 8.06 1.71
N PRO A 209 -1.67 7.09 2.00
CA PRO A 209 -1.49 5.80 1.39
C PRO A 209 -1.66 6.05 -0.09
N ILE A 210 -0.63 5.70 -0.82
CA ILE A 210 -0.58 5.90 -2.24
C ILE A 210 -1.73 5.12 -2.86
N ALA A 211 -2.71 5.85 -3.40
CA ALA A 211 -3.48 5.36 -4.52
C ALA A 211 -2.52 5.36 -5.73
N ASP A 212 -2.45 4.22 -6.42
CA ASP A 212 -1.36 3.93 -7.34
C ASP A 212 -1.70 4.24 -8.81
N PRO A 213 -1.17 5.35 -9.36
CA PRO A 213 -0.63 5.36 -10.72
C PRO A 213 0.91 5.44 -10.72
N THR A 214 1.56 5.50 -9.55
CA THR A 214 3.03 5.62 -9.38
C THR A 214 3.85 4.38 -9.75
N TYR A 215 3.24 3.20 -9.89
CA TYR A 215 3.90 1.95 -10.27
C TYR A 215 3.43 1.41 -11.62
N GLY A 216 2.86 2.28 -12.49
CA GLY A 216 2.53 1.95 -13.86
C GLY A 216 1.50 0.82 -14.01
N GLY A 217 0.50 0.77 -13.13
CA GLY A 217 -0.54 -0.26 -13.15
C GLY A 217 -0.13 -1.60 -12.51
N THR A 218 0.94 -1.63 -11.71
CA THR A 218 1.31 -2.82 -10.92
C THR A 218 0.26 -3.12 -9.86
N GLY A 219 -0.34 -4.32 -9.88
CA GLY A 219 -1.25 -4.78 -8.82
C GLY A 219 -0.50 -5.19 -7.55
N TRP A 220 -1.08 -4.91 -6.38
CA TRP A 220 -0.52 -5.36 -5.10
C TRP A 220 -1.09 -6.72 -4.71
N LEU A 221 -0.23 -7.62 -4.21
CA LEU A 221 -0.61 -8.93 -3.71
C LEU A 221 -0.46 -8.99 -2.21
N GLY A 222 -1.55 -9.25 -1.51
CA GLY A 222 -1.52 -9.77 -0.16
C GLY A 222 -1.31 -11.28 -0.17
N LEU A 223 -1.29 -11.87 1.03
CA LEU A 223 -1.10 -13.31 1.22
C LEU A 223 -2.18 -14.15 0.54
N GLY A 224 -3.44 -13.72 0.59
CA GLY A 224 -4.57 -14.43 0.00
C GLY A 224 -4.50 -14.44 -1.54
N GLU A 225 -4.20 -13.29 -2.16
CA GLU A 225 -4.05 -13.19 -3.61
C GLU A 225 -2.84 -13.98 -4.10
N PHE A 226 -1.74 -13.97 -3.35
CA PHE A 226 -0.58 -14.80 -3.65
C PHE A 226 -0.93 -16.29 -3.59
N ARG A 227 -1.57 -16.75 -2.50
CA ARG A 227 -2.06 -18.14 -2.35
C ARG A 227 -2.92 -18.56 -3.54
N ASN A 228 -3.91 -17.76 -3.90
CA ASN A 228 -4.83 -18.09 -4.99
C ASN A 228 -4.13 -18.19 -6.37
N ARG A 229 -3.03 -17.47 -6.56
CA ARG A 229 -2.25 -17.53 -7.81
C ARG A 229 -1.41 -18.78 -7.94
N ILE A 230 -0.98 -19.35 -6.82
CA ILE A 230 -0.10 -20.52 -6.79
C ILE A 230 -0.84 -21.83 -6.49
N ALA A 231 -2.11 -21.74 -6.12
CA ALA A 231 -2.96 -22.89 -5.84
C ALA A 231 -3.13 -23.78 -7.08
N ASP A 232 -3.08 -25.09 -6.85
CA ASP A 232 -3.26 -26.16 -7.86
C ASP A 232 -2.25 -26.13 -9.01
N ARG A 233 -1.16 -25.37 -8.87
CA ARG A 233 -0.08 -25.24 -9.85
C ARG A 233 1.19 -25.91 -9.41
N SER A 234 1.89 -26.53 -10.34
CA SER A 234 3.26 -27.01 -10.16
C SER A 234 4.24 -25.85 -10.08
N ILE A 235 5.15 -25.88 -9.10
CA ILE A 235 6.10 -24.79 -8.87
C ILE A 235 7.51 -25.33 -8.80
N CYS A 236 8.43 -24.67 -9.51
CA CYS A 236 9.86 -24.86 -9.30
C CYS A 236 10.54 -23.58 -8.78
N LEU A 237 11.42 -23.75 -7.80
CA LEU A 237 12.35 -22.72 -7.36
C LEU A 237 13.70 -23.05 -7.99
N VAL A 238 14.31 -22.09 -8.68
CA VAL A 238 15.59 -22.29 -9.37
C VAL A 238 16.71 -21.57 -8.63
N ALA A 239 17.69 -22.32 -8.13
CA ALA A 239 18.85 -21.77 -7.44
C ALA A 239 19.86 -21.12 -8.40
N ASN A 240 20.63 -20.16 -7.89
CA ASN A 240 21.75 -19.55 -8.58
C ASN A 240 23.05 -20.35 -8.33
N SER A 241 23.10 -21.62 -8.72
CA SER A 241 24.23 -22.54 -8.43
C SER A 241 24.91 -23.09 -9.68
N GLY A 242 26.17 -23.47 -9.55
CA GLY A 242 26.92 -24.17 -10.60
C GLY A 242 26.27 -25.48 -11.05
N THR A 243 25.55 -26.17 -10.15
CA THR A 243 24.76 -27.37 -10.47
C THR A 243 23.74 -27.11 -11.58
N VAL A 244 23.11 -25.93 -11.61
CA VAL A 244 22.19 -25.57 -12.71
C VAL A 244 22.97 -25.25 -13.98
N ARG A 245 24.06 -24.47 -13.87
CA ARG A 245 24.93 -24.11 -15.02
C ARG A 245 25.43 -25.33 -15.78
N ASP A 246 25.88 -26.34 -15.06
CA ASP A 246 26.55 -27.52 -15.62
C ASP A 246 25.54 -28.59 -16.08
N GLY A 247 24.24 -28.35 -15.88
CA GLY A 247 23.15 -29.24 -16.28
C GLY A 247 22.44 -28.82 -17.56
N SER A 248 21.49 -29.64 -18.00
CA SER A 248 20.57 -29.35 -19.12
C SER A 248 19.12 -29.35 -18.63
N LEU A 249 18.85 -28.53 -17.61
CA LEU A 249 17.57 -28.54 -16.88
C LEU A 249 16.54 -27.57 -17.47
N GLY A 250 16.86 -26.86 -18.56
CA GLY A 250 16.03 -25.78 -19.07
C GLY A 250 14.63 -26.22 -19.51
N GLU A 251 14.52 -27.32 -20.26
CA GLU A 251 13.22 -27.88 -20.67
C GLU A 251 12.39 -28.33 -19.45
N LEU A 252 13.04 -28.95 -18.46
CA LEU A 252 12.39 -29.34 -17.21
C LEU A 252 11.87 -28.11 -16.45
N ILE A 253 12.69 -27.07 -16.29
CA ILE A 253 12.31 -25.83 -15.60
C ILE A 253 11.12 -25.15 -16.29
N ASP A 254 11.15 -25.04 -17.62
CA ASP A 254 10.08 -24.38 -18.36
C ASP A 254 8.78 -25.20 -18.42
N SER A 255 8.81 -26.48 -18.03
CA SER A 255 7.63 -27.35 -17.96
C SER A 255 6.70 -27.08 -16.76
N TYR A 256 7.15 -26.35 -15.74
CA TYR A 256 6.32 -26.02 -14.57
C TYR A 256 5.32 -24.91 -14.89
N ASP A 257 4.20 -24.89 -14.17
CA ASP A 257 3.21 -23.82 -14.27
C ASP A 257 3.76 -22.48 -13.78
N VAL A 258 4.61 -22.52 -12.74
CA VAL A 258 5.21 -21.35 -12.12
C VAL A 258 6.71 -21.54 -11.90
N VAL A 259 7.51 -20.70 -12.56
CA VAL A 259 8.97 -20.65 -12.38
C VAL A 259 9.38 -19.49 -11.48
N VAL A 260 10.01 -19.81 -10.34
CA VAL A 260 10.49 -18.84 -9.34
C VAL A 260 12.02 -18.69 -9.42
N ARG A 261 12.50 -17.45 -9.55
CA ARG A 261 13.95 -17.13 -9.58
C ARG A 261 14.34 -16.07 -8.58
N PHE A 262 15.62 -16.01 -8.24
CA PHE A 262 16.13 -15.17 -7.15
C PHE A 262 17.16 -14.14 -7.60
N THR A 263 16.89 -12.88 -7.27
CA THR A 263 17.82 -11.74 -7.29
C THR A 263 18.61 -11.62 -8.60
N SER A 264 19.81 -12.17 -8.67
CA SER A 264 20.77 -12.01 -9.77
C SER A 264 20.84 -13.23 -10.67
N TYR A 265 19.70 -13.88 -10.93
CA TYR A 265 19.64 -15.07 -11.80
C TYR A 265 20.12 -14.77 -13.22
N VAL A 266 20.59 -15.81 -13.91
CA VAL A 266 20.98 -15.80 -15.33
C VAL A 266 19.97 -16.63 -16.12
N ILE A 267 19.63 -16.16 -17.32
CA ILE A 267 18.88 -16.92 -18.30
C ILE A 267 19.87 -17.53 -19.30
N ASP A 268 19.98 -18.85 -19.25
CA ASP A 268 20.60 -19.70 -20.24
C ASP A 268 19.54 -20.74 -20.60
N PRO A 269 18.91 -20.66 -21.79
CA PRO A 269 17.78 -21.52 -22.11
C PRO A 269 18.05 -23.02 -21.95
N ALA A 270 19.28 -23.49 -22.19
CA ALA A 270 19.61 -24.90 -22.06
C ALA A 270 19.75 -25.33 -20.59
N ALA A 271 20.42 -24.51 -19.78
CA ALA A 271 20.75 -24.83 -18.40
C ALA A 271 19.65 -24.41 -17.41
N THR A 272 19.17 -23.17 -17.53
CA THR A 272 18.27 -22.54 -16.57
C THR A 272 16.86 -22.38 -17.09
N GLY A 273 16.57 -22.63 -18.36
CA GLY A 273 15.28 -22.36 -18.98
C GLY A 273 15.11 -20.87 -19.31
N SER A 274 14.00 -20.53 -19.95
CA SER A 274 13.72 -19.18 -20.46
C SER A 274 12.69 -18.40 -19.65
N ARG A 275 11.85 -19.11 -18.86
CA ARG A 275 10.73 -18.49 -18.15
C ARG A 275 11.10 -17.95 -16.79
N THR A 276 10.44 -16.86 -16.39
CA THR A 276 10.44 -16.33 -15.02
C THR A 276 9.06 -15.75 -14.71
N ASP A 277 8.24 -16.51 -13.99
CA ASP A 277 6.90 -16.06 -13.59
C ASP A 277 6.96 -15.21 -12.34
N ILE A 278 7.78 -15.64 -11.37
CA ILE A 278 7.99 -14.95 -10.09
C ILE A 278 9.46 -14.64 -9.93
N HIS A 279 9.79 -13.36 -9.78
CA HIS A 279 11.13 -12.95 -9.35
C HIS A 279 11.10 -12.51 -7.89
N VAL A 280 11.97 -13.12 -7.09
CA VAL A 280 12.13 -12.85 -5.66
C VAL A 280 13.44 -12.13 -5.43
N THR A 281 13.40 -10.98 -4.76
CA THR A 281 14.60 -10.17 -4.50
C THR A 281 14.52 -9.50 -3.13
N GLY A 282 15.67 -9.31 -2.49
CA GLY A 282 15.75 -8.47 -1.30
C GLY A 282 15.70 -7.00 -1.68
N HIS A 283 15.00 -6.16 -0.92
CA HIS A 283 14.79 -4.74 -1.24
C HIS A 283 16.09 -3.95 -1.46
N ARG A 284 17.20 -4.38 -0.84
CA ARG A 284 18.54 -3.76 -1.01
C ARG A 284 19.29 -4.22 -2.25
N LYS A 285 18.91 -5.35 -2.87
CA LYS A 285 19.58 -5.88 -4.06
C LYS A 285 19.10 -5.13 -5.31
N VAL A 286 19.97 -4.97 -6.30
CA VAL A 286 19.71 -4.12 -7.49
C VAL A 286 19.64 -4.89 -8.81
N PHE A 287 19.59 -6.22 -8.76
CA PHE A 287 19.64 -7.06 -9.96
C PHE A 287 18.25 -7.43 -10.47
N ASN A 288 18.10 -7.47 -11.80
CA ASN A 288 16.91 -7.92 -12.53
C ASN A 288 15.60 -7.19 -12.15
N TRP A 289 15.68 -5.91 -11.74
CA TRP A 289 14.49 -5.09 -11.44
C TRP A 289 13.71 -4.66 -12.68
N ASP A 290 14.41 -4.53 -13.79
CA ASP A 290 13.92 -4.19 -15.12
C ASP A 290 13.39 -5.39 -15.92
N ARG A 291 13.72 -6.62 -15.51
CA ARG A 291 13.29 -7.83 -16.21
C ARG A 291 11.78 -8.05 -16.08
N PRO A 292 11.08 -8.30 -17.20
CA PRO A 292 9.63 -8.50 -17.19
C PRO A 292 9.28 -9.80 -16.47
N VAL A 293 8.37 -9.72 -15.52
CA VAL A 293 7.84 -10.87 -14.76
C VAL A 293 6.35 -10.72 -14.48
N THR A 294 5.66 -11.81 -14.20
CA THR A 294 4.25 -11.75 -13.80
C THR A 294 4.12 -11.19 -12.38
N THR A 295 4.97 -11.63 -11.46
CA THR A 295 4.97 -11.21 -10.05
C THR A 295 6.40 -10.93 -9.55
N ARG A 296 6.57 -9.84 -8.81
CA ARG A 296 7.81 -9.51 -8.11
C ARG A 296 7.59 -9.56 -6.60
N LEU A 297 8.25 -10.48 -5.92
CA LEU A 297 8.25 -10.54 -4.46
C LEU A 297 9.50 -9.82 -3.95
N VAL A 298 9.30 -8.69 -3.26
CA VAL A 298 10.38 -7.91 -2.65
C VAL A 298 10.41 -8.18 -1.15
N LEU A 299 11.51 -8.73 -0.65
CA LEU A 299 11.66 -9.12 0.75
C LEU A 299 12.45 -8.08 1.55
N GLY A 300 12.17 -7.95 2.85
CA GLY A 300 12.89 -7.07 3.76
C GLY A 300 12.34 -7.02 5.19
N ASP A 301 13.23 -7.16 6.17
CA ASP A 301 12.87 -7.15 7.60
C ASP A 301 12.52 -5.76 8.15
N ASN A 302 13.09 -4.70 7.56
CA ASN A 302 12.81 -3.32 7.97
C ASN A 302 11.73 -2.72 7.07
N ALA A 303 10.52 -2.56 7.63
CA ALA A 303 9.37 -2.00 6.93
C ALA A 303 9.64 -0.62 6.29
N ALA A 304 10.27 0.30 7.04
CA ALA A 304 10.49 1.66 6.57
C ALA A 304 11.47 1.71 5.38
N ALA A 305 12.59 1.01 5.49
CA ALA A 305 13.58 0.92 4.41
C ALA A 305 13.01 0.17 3.19
N TRP A 306 12.26 -0.91 3.43
CA TRP A 306 11.58 -1.66 2.38
C TRP A 306 10.64 -0.77 1.57
N ARG A 307 9.77 0.03 2.22
CA ARG A 307 8.85 0.94 1.51
C ARG A 307 9.59 1.95 0.63
N THR A 308 10.68 2.51 1.13
CA THR A 308 11.52 3.47 0.39
C THR A 308 12.16 2.80 -0.82
N ASP A 309 12.78 1.64 -0.64
CA ASP A 309 13.49 0.93 -1.70
C ASP A 309 12.53 0.40 -2.77
N VAL A 310 11.39 -0.20 -2.39
CA VAL A 310 10.36 -0.65 -3.34
C VAL A 310 9.87 0.53 -4.17
N ARG A 311 9.61 1.68 -3.53
CA ARG A 311 9.16 2.88 -4.24
C ARG A 311 10.18 3.36 -5.27
N ALA A 312 11.45 3.37 -4.89
CA ALA A 312 12.52 3.91 -5.73
C ALA A 312 12.93 2.98 -6.88
N ARG A 313 12.69 1.66 -6.74
CA ARG A 313 13.30 0.65 -7.63
C ARG A 313 12.31 -0.10 -8.50
N LEU A 314 11.01 -0.12 -8.17
CA LEU A 314 10.02 -0.75 -9.04
C LEU A 314 10.03 -0.06 -10.40
N VAL A 315 10.21 -0.85 -11.46
CA VAL A 315 10.21 -0.37 -12.83
C VAL A 315 8.79 -0.51 -13.38
N PRO A 316 8.12 0.58 -13.79
CA PRO A 316 6.81 0.50 -14.44
C PRO A 316 6.82 -0.48 -15.62
N GLY A 317 5.83 -1.38 -15.67
CA GLY A 317 5.71 -2.39 -16.74
C GLY A 317 6.62 -3.61 -16.61
N ALA A 318 7.64 -3.60 -15.76
CA ALA A 318 8.52 -4.76 -15.54
C ALA A 318 7.86 -5.85 -14.67
N GLN A 319 6.76 -5.55 -13.99
CA GLN A 319 5.95 -6.53 -13.30
C GLN A 319 4.46 -6.21 -13.44
N ARG A 320 3.62 -7.24 -13.50
CA ARG A 320 2.16 -7.06 -13.39
C ARG A 320 1.73 -6.93 -11.94
N HIS A 321 2.43 -7.59 -11.03
CA HIS A 321 2.13 -7.56 -9.61
C HIS A 321 3.37 -7.46 -8.72
N THR A 322 3.23 -6.85 -7.55
CA THR A 322 4.24 -6.82 -6.49
C THR A 322 3.63 -7.19 -5.14
N CYS A 323 4.45 -7.64 -4.19
CA CYS A 323 3.97 -8.01 -2.86
C CYS A 323 3.70 -6.80 -1.95
N GLU A 324 2.63 -6.86 -1.17
CA GLU A 324 2.36 -5.92 -0.09
C GLU A 324 3.36 -6.06 1.07
N GLU A 325 3.35 -5.07 1.96
CA GLU A 325 4.21 -5.06 3.14
C GLU A 325 4.00 -6.28 4.03
N SER A 326 2.81 -6.89 4.05
CA SER A 326 2.52 -8.10 4.82
C SER A 326 3.32 -9.33 4.36
N LEU A 327 3.72 -9.37 3.09
CA LEU A 327 4.49 -10.45 2.46
C LEU A 327 6.01 -10.21 2.48
N ARG A 328 6.49 -9.08 3.00
CA ARG A 328 7.92 -8.71 2.92
C ARG A 328 8.86 -9.61 3.72
N ALA A 329 8.35 -10.29 4.76
CA ALA A 329 9.15 -11.12 5.65
C ALA A 329 8.33 -12.35 6.05
N PRO A 330 8.13 -13.35 5.17
CA PRO A 330 7.26 -14.49 5.42
C PRO A 330 7.52 -15.23 6.74
N VAL A 331 8.75 -15.66 6.99
CA VAL A 331 9.11 -16.45 8.18
C VAL A 331 8.84 -15.66 9.47
N ARG A 332 9.22 -14.38 9.51
CA ARG A 332 9.08 -13.53 10.72
C ARG A 332 7.69 -12.93 10.88
N GLY A 333 7.10 -12.48 9.78
CA GLY A 333 5.84 -11.74 9.73
C GLY A 333 4.63 -12.67 9.76
N ILE A 334 4.62 -13.69 8.91
CA ILE A 334 3.51 -14.64 8.78
C ILE A 334 3.72 -15.82 9.73
N GLY A 335 4.89 -16.45 9.67
CA GLY A 335 5.22 -17.60 10.52
C GLY A 335 5.41 -17.25 12.00
N ARG A 336 5.58 -15.97 12.33
CA ARG A 336 5.89 -15.48 13.68
C ARG A 336 7.09 -16.19 14.31
N LEU A 337 7.98 -16.75 13.51
CA LEU A 337 9.18 -17.43 14.01
C LEU A 337 10.17 -16.36 14.44
N GLY A 338 10.32 -16.16 15.75
CA GLY A 338 11.26 -15.22 16.35
C GLY A 338 12.72 -15.68 16.22
N LYS A 339 13.67 -14.79 16.54
CA LYS A 339 15.11 -15.11 16.46
C LYS A 339 15.49 -16.30 17.35
N ASP A 340 14.71 -16.56 18.39
CA ASP A 340 14.92 -17.70 19.28
C ASP A 340 14.64 -19.05 18.59
N ALA A 341 13.66 -19.09 17.68
CA ALA A 341 13.30 -20.29 16.91
C ALA A 341 14.12 -20.44 15.62
N TRP A 342 14.58 -19.32 15.05
CA TRP A 342 15.47 -19.33 13.89
C TRP A 342 16.50 -18.21 14.06
N PRO A 343 17.70 -18.47 14.60
CA PRO A 343 18.66 -17.40 14.91
C PRO A 343 19.43 -16.90 13.67
N HIS A 344 19.48 -17.71 12.61
CA HIS A 344 20.32 -17.44 11.45
C HIS A 344 19.71 -16.42 10.47
N PRO A 345 20.55 -15.71 9.68
CA PRO A 345 20.08 -14.89 8.57
C PRO A 345 19.23 -15.69 7.57
N LEU A 346 18.15 -15.07 7.10
CA LEU A 346 17.22 -15.69 6.15
C LEU A 346 17.62 -15.30 4.72
N THR A 347 17.74 -16.30 3.85
CA THR A 347 17.94 -16.07 2.41
C THR A 347 16.59 -15.81 1.74
N CYS A 348 16.59 -15.09 0.62
CA CYS A 348 15.36 -14.88 -0.15
C CYS A 348 14.74 -16.19 -0.65
N SER A 349 15.58 -17.18 -0.96
CA SER A 349 15.12 -18.52 -1.37
C SER A 349 14.45 -19.26 -0.24
N PHE A 350 15.00 -19.22 0.98
CA PHE A 350 14.39 -19.87 2.13
C PHE A 350 13.07 -19.19 2.54
N GLU A 351 12.99 -17.86 2.54
CA GLU A 351 11.75 -17.13 2.85
C GLU A 351 10.58 -17.54 1.94
N VAL A 352 10.84 -17.65 0.63
CA VAL A 352 9.79 -18.02 -0.33
C VAL A 352 9.50 -19.52 -0.33
N MET A 353 10.52 -20.35 -0.14
CA MET A 353 10.32 -21.78 0.05
C MET A 353 9.44 -22.07 1.28
N TRP A 354 9.74 -21.43 2.42
CA TRP A 354 8.92 -21.52 3.62
C TRP A 354 7.50 -21.02 3.36
N LEU A 355 7.33 -19.90 2.64
CA LEU A 355 6.00 -19.36 2.32
C LEU A 355 5.16 -20.32 1.48
N ILE A 356 5.74 -20.92 0.44
CA ILE A 356 5.01 -21.83 -0.46
C ILE A 356 4.72 -23.16 0.25
N ASP A 357 5.64 -23.65 1.08
CA ASP A 357 5.42 -24.80 1.96
C ASP A 357 4.26 -24.52 2.94
N PHE A 358 4.33 -23.39 3.65
CA PHE A 358 3.33 -22.94 4.63
C PHE A 358 1.92 -22.79 4.04
N LEU A 359 1.82 -22.28 2.81
CA LEU A 359 0.53 -22.10 2.15
C LEU A 359 -0.11 -23.43 1.74
N ASP A 360 0.70 -24.45 1.45
CA ASP A 360 0.30 -25.82 1.13
C ASP A 360 -0.87 -25.93 0.15
N VAL A 361 -0.77 -25.20 -0.97
CA VAL A 361 -1.80 -25.17 -2.02
C VAL A 361 -1.31 -25.69 -3.37
N SER A 362 -0.02 -25.96 -3.50
CA SER A 362 0.60 -26.36 -4.76
C SER A 362 0.86 -27.86 -4.73
N PRO A 363 0.29 -28.65 -5.66
CA PRO A 363 0.39 -30.10 -5.65
C PRO A 363 1.82 -30.61 -5.88
N ARG A 364 2.69 -29.75 -6.43
CA ARG A 364 4.09 -30.07 -6.68
C ARG A 364 4.98 -28.88 -6.34
N LEU A 365 6.03 -29.11 -5.54
CA LEU A 365 7.03 -28.11 -5.18
C LEU A 365 8.44 -28.68 -5.30
N ASP A 366 9.15 -28.27 -6.35
CA ASP A 366 10.50 -28.75 -6.64
C ASP A 366 11.54 -27.64 -6.49
N LEU A 367 12.66 -27.99 -5.86
CA LEU A 367 13.83 -27.15 -5.70
C LEU A 367 14.89 -27.61 -6.67
N ILE A 368 15.21 -26.78 -7.66
CA ILE A 368 16.13 -27.11 -8.75
C ILE A 368 17.48 -26.44 -8.50
N GLY A 369 18.54 -27.24 -8.37
CA GLY A 369 19.92 -26.80 -8.17
C GLY A 369 20.25 -26.34 -6.75
N PHE A 370 19.41 -26.64 -5.76
CA PHE A 370 19.66 -26.30 -4.36
C PHE A 370 20.74 -27.20 -3.76
N ASP A 371 22.00 -26.86 -4.02
CA ASP A 371 23.18 -27.59 -3.56
C ASP A 371 23.87 -26.94 -2.34
N PHE A 372 23.22 -25.92 -1.77
CA PHE A 372 23.67 -25.18 -0.58
C PHE A 372 25.09 -24.62 -0.73
N HIS A 373 25.37 -24.05 -1.91
CA HIS A 373 26.63 -23.39 -2.30
C HIS A 373 27.82 -24.33 -2.54
N ARG A 374 27.61 -25.64 -2.62
CA ARG A 374 28.67 -26.62 -2.89
C ARG A 374 29.40 -26.36 -4.22
N THR A 375 28.68 -26.01 -5.27
CA THR A 375 29.24 -25.77 -6.62
C THR A 375 29.52 -24.30 -6.92
N GLY A 376 29.37 -23.43 -5.92
CA GLY A 376 29.51 -21.98 -6.08
C GLY A 376 28.34 -21.32 -6.82
N PRO A 377 28.35 -19.97 -6.92
CA PRO A 377 27.24 -19.23 -7.47
C PRO A 377 27.24 -19.20 -9.00
N TYR A 378 26.06 -19.33 -9.60
CA TYR A 378 25.80 -19.04 -11.01
C TYR A 378 24.81 -17.87 -11.11
N ARG A 379 25.34 -16.68 -11.39
CA ARG A 379 24.63 -15.40 -11.32
C ARG A 379 25.22 -14.40 -12.30
N LEU A 380 24.54 -13.27 -12.48
CA LEU A 380 25.03 -12.15 -13.29
C LEU A 380 26.47 -11.76 -12.88
N PRO A 381 27.33 -11.37 -13.85
CA PRO A 381 28.73 -11.02 -13.58
C PRO A 381 28.89 -9.98 -12.44
N ASP A 382 28.09 -8.91 -12.46
CA ASP A 382 28.15 -7.84 -11.45
C ASP A 382 27.76 -8.32 -10.05
N ALA A 383 27.03 -9.42 -9.94
CA ALA A 383 26.66 -10.01 -8.67
C ALA A 383 27.76 -10.92 -8.11
N MET A 384 28.75 -11.33 -8.92
CA MET A 384 29.80 -12.29 -8.52
C MET A 384 30.68 -11.82 -7.36
N SER A 385 30.78 -10.51 -7.13
CA SER A 385 31.52 -9.91 -6.01
C SER A 385 30.77 -9.94 -4.68
N ILE A 386 29.46 -10.22 -4.69
CA ILE A 386 28.62 -10.19 -3.48
C ILE A 386 28.82 -11.50 -2.70
N PRO A 387 29.18 -11.46 -1.41
CA PRO A 387 29.31 -12.67 -0.60
C PRO A 387 28.05 -13.55 -0.64
N ALA A 388 28.24 -14.87 -0.68
CA ALA A 388 27.16 -15.83 -0.46
C ALA A 388 26.67 -15.76 1.01
N ALA A 389 25.55 -16.41 1.31
CA ALA A 389 25.08 -16.55 2.69
C ALA A 389 26.11 -17.32 3.54
N SER A 390 26.13 -17.09 4.85
CA SER A 390 27.07 -17.77 5.76
C SER A 390 26.82 -19.28 5.76
N ALA A 391 27.88 -20.06 5.98
CA ALA A 391 27.80 -21.53 6.03
C ALA A 391 26.77 -22.03 7.05
N GLU A 392 26.72 -21.40 8.23
CA GLU A 392 25.76 -21.73 9.30
C GLU A 392 24.30 -21.51 8.89
N ALA A 393 24.00 -20.40 8.18
CA ALA A 393 22.67 -20.15 7.65
C ALA A 393 22.28 -21.21 6.61
N ASN A 394 23.23 -21.64 5.77
CA ASN A 394 22.99 -22.68 4.78
C ASN A 394 22.74 -24.05 5.42
N THR A 395 23.42 -24.39 6.51
CA THR A 395 23.22 -25.66 7.22
C THR A 395 21.80 -25.79 7.75
N SER A 396 21.30 -24.79 8.49
CA SER A 396 19.94 -24.83 9.04
C SER A 396 18.87 -24.88 7.95
N GLN A 397 19.05 -24.11 6.86
CA GLN A 397 18.13 -24.12 5.71
C GLN A 397 18.15 -25.48 5.01
N LYS A 398 19.34 -26.08 4.86
CA LYS A 398 19.48 -27.43 4.31
C LYS A 398 18.77 -28.48 5.15
N GLU A 399 18.96 -28.46 6.47
CA GLU A 399 18.29 -29.39 7.37
C GLU A 399 16.77 -29.28 7.26
N TRP A 400 16.24 -28.05 7.24
CA TRP A 400 14.81 -27.81 7.06
C TRP A 400 14.27 -28.38 5.73
N VAL A 401 15.03 -28.22 4.64
CA VAL A 401 14.70 -28.78 3.31
C VAL A 401 14.70 -30.29 3.33
N MET A 402 15.79 -30.89 3.82
CA MET A 402 15.98 -32.35 3.75
C MET A 402 15.00 -33.08 4.66
N GLN A 403 14.50 -32.45 5.73
CA GLN A 403 13.42 -33.00 6.56
C GLN A 403 12.07 -33.06 5.85
N ARG A 404 11.87 -32.28 4.79
CA ARG A 404 10.62 -32.20 4.00
C ARG A 404 10.73 -32.86 2.63
N ALA A 405 11.93 -33.18 2.19
CA ALA A 405 12.15 -33.81 0.90
C ALA A 405 11.46 -35.19 0.85
N GLN A 406 10.56 -35.36 -0.12
CA GLN A 406 9.94 -36.65 -0.44
C GLN A 406 10.78 -37.42 -1.46
N ASN A 407 11.48 -36.72 -2.35
CA ASN A 407 12.40 -37.31 -3.32
C ASN A 407 13.59 -36.39 -3.59
N VAL A 408 14.74 -36.98 -3.89
CA VAL A 408 15.95 -36.28 -4.33
C VAL A 408 16.53 -37.01 -5.53
N ASP A 409 16.45 -36.39 -6.70
CA ASP A 409 16.97 -36.93 -7.95
C ASP A 409 17.94 -35.94 -8.60
N GLY A 410 19.23 -36.22 -8.47
CA GLY A 410 20.30 -35.36 -8.97
C GLY A 410 20.19 -33.92 -8.47
N ALA A 411 19.82 -33.01 -9.37
CA ALA A 411 19.68 -31.58 -9.09
C ALA A 411 18.29 -31.17 -8.57
N VAL A 412 17.33 -32.09 -8.51
CA VAL A 412 15.94 -31.82 -8.14
C VAL A 412 15.66 -32.38 -6.74
N ILE A 413 15.16 -31.52 -5.84
CA ILE A 413 14.64 -31.92 -4.54
C ILE A 413 13.15 -31.64 -4.54
N SER A 414 12.33 -32.69 -4.46
CA SER A 414 10.87 -32.59 -4.40
C SER A 414 10.40 -32.58 -2.95
N LEU A 415 9.64 -31.55 -2.56
CA LEU A 415 9.04 -31.45 -1.23
C LEU A 415 7.63 -32.07 -1.17
N ARG A 416 6.97 -32.17 -2.32
CA ARG A 416 5.71 -32.88 -2.57
C ARG A 416 5.44 -32.97 -4.05
#